data_AF-A0A1U8BLZ4-F1
#
_entry.id   AF-A0A1U8BLZ4-F1
#
_cell.length_a   1.000
_cell.length_b   1.000
_cell.length_c   1.000
_cell.angle_alpha   90.00
_cell.angle_beta   90.00
_cell.angle_gamma   90.00
#
_symmetry.space_group_name_H-M   'P 1'
#
loop_
_entity.id
_entity.type
_entity.pdbx_description
1 polymer ?
#
loop_
_entity_poly.entity_id
_entity_poly.type
_entity_poly.pdbx_seq_one_letter_code
_entity_poly.pdbx_strand_id
1 'polypeptide(L)'
;MLRLRGCCARPRGGALVRAERSRASSRALRVLVDMDGVLADFEGGFLRKFRARFPDLPFVALEDRRGFWVSEQYGRLQPGLSEKAVSIWESKDFFFELEPLPGAVEAVKQMANLQNTDVFICTSPIKMIKYCPYEKAASRRCGPDYRWIILPQKIRIKVCLGGEALWPGLSGANCVDQRQDCGLCRPSHR
;
A
#
# COMPACT_ATOMS: atom_id res chain seq x y z
N MET A 1 53.69 73.89 -6.11
CA MET A 1 54.52 72.74 -5.74
C MET A 1 53.69 71.75 -4.93
N LEU A 2 53.83 70.46 -5.29
CA LEU A 2 53.52 69.19 -4.61
C LEU A 2 52.20 68.92 -3.85
N ARG A 3 51.58 67.81 -4.30
CA ARG A 3 50.60 66.93 -3.64
C ARG A 3 51.04 66.46 -2.24
N LEU A 4 50.07 66.04 -1.42
CA LEU A 4 50.01 64.66 -0.90
C LEU A 4 48.58 64.28 -0.44
N ARG A 5 48.24 63.01 -0.71
CA ARG A 5 46.94 62.34 -0.50
C ARG A 5 46.72 61.96 0.96
N GLY A 6 45.45 61.87 1.37
CA GLY A 6 45.02 61.12 2.56
C GLY A 6 43.67 60.44 2.31
N CYS A 7 43.69 59.13 2.08
CA CYS A 7 42.50 58.26 2.06
C CYS A 7 42.23 57.77 3.48
N CYS A 8 41.00 57.89 3.98
CA CYS A 8 40.48 57.02 5.03
C CYS A 8 39.05 56.61 4.70
N ALA A 9 38.87 55.29 4.58
CA ALA A 9 37.69 54.59 4.11
C ALA A 9 36.59 54.51 5.17
N ARG A 10 35.32 54.47 4.71
CA ARG A 10 34.16 54.06 5.50
C ARG A 10 34.01 52.53 5.47
N PRO A 11 33.86 51.81 6.60
CA PRO A 11 33.21 50.51 6.61
C PRO A 11 31.72 50.73 6.87
N ARG A 12 30.86 50.47 5.89
CA ARG A 12 30.17 49.19 5.61
C ARG A 12 29.06 48.90 6.63
N GLY A 13 27.83 49.13 6.18
CA GLY A 13 26.60 48.85 6.89
C GLY A 13 26.52 47.40 7.36
N GLY A 14 25.99 47.24 8.58
CA GLY A 14 25.63 45.94 9.12
C GLY A 14 24.61 45.28 8.21
N ALA A 15 25.03 44.21 7.55
CA ALA A 15 24.11 43.27 6.94
C ALA A 15 23.29 42.66 8.08
N LEU A 16 22.00 43.00 8.12
CA LEU A 16 21.00 42.18 8.79
C LEU A 16 21.16 40.76 8.22
N VAL A 17 21.71 39.86 9.03
CA VAL A 17 21.69 38.42 8.75
C VAL A 17 20.23 38.04 8.80
N ARG A 18 19.56 38.15 7.65
CA ARG A 18 18.25 37.58 7.42
C ARG A 18 18.48 36.08 7.60
N ALA A 19 18.09 35.57 8.76
CA ALA A 19 18.05 34.14 9.01
C ALA A 19 17.12 33.55 7.94
N GLU A 20 17.71 33.08 6.85
CA GLU A 20 17.06 32.17 5.94
C GLU A 20 16.77 30.93 6.78
N ARG A 21 15.58 30.90 7.38
CA ARG A 21 14.94 29.64 7.72
C ARG A 21 14.92 28.87 6.42
N SER A 22 15.88 27.97 6.24
CA SER A 22 15.83 26.93 5.23
C SER A 22 14.49 26.27 5.42
N ARG A 23 13.53 26.65 4.58
CA ARG A 23 12.24 25.99 4.48
C ARG A 23 12.54 24.70 3.71
N ALA A 24 13.33 23.83 4.33
CA ALA A 24 13.39 22.43 3.97
C ALA A 24 11.92 22.03 3.98
N SER A 25 11.37 21.81 2.79
CA SER A 25 10.09 21.16 2.65
C SER A 25 10.28 19.84 3.37
N SER A 26 9.84 19.77 4.63
CA SER A 26 9.87 18.54 5.42
C SER A 26 8.86 17.64 4.74
N ARG A 27 9.32 16.95 3.70
CA ARG A 27 8.46 16.14 2.86
C ARG A 27 7.82 15.11 3.78
N ALA A 28 6.49 15.13 3.85
CA ALA A 28 5.78 14.22 4.72
C ALA A 28 6.21 12.77 4.42
N LEU A 29 6.42 11.99 5.48
CA LEU A 29 6.64 10.56 5.38
C LEU A 29 5.43 9.94 4.69
N ARG A 30 5.66 9.27 3.57
CA ARG A 30 4.59 8.55 2.86
C ARG A 30 4.58 7.10 3.30
N VAL A 31 3.43 6.64 3.77
CA VAL A 31 3.19 5.26 4.15
C VAL A 31 2.16 4.63 3.23
N LEU A 32 2.53 3.52 2.60
CA LEU A 32 1.61 2.70 1.81
C LEU A 32 1.25 1.47 2.63
N VAL A 33 -0.04 1.30 2.90
CA VAL A 33 -0.57 0.19 3.70
C VAL A 33 -1.35 -0.73 2.78
N ASP A 34 -0.97 -1.99 2.68
CA ASP A 34 -1.75 -2.98 1.92
C ASP A 34 -3.04 -3.33 2.62
N MET A 35 -3.97 -3.94 1.91
CA MET A 35 -5.29 -4.27 2.42
C MET A 35 -5.41 -5.75 2.77
N ASP A 36 -5.18 -6.66 1.80
CA ASP A 36 -5.48 -8.09 1.99
C ASP A 36 -4.38 -8.77 2.82
N GLY A 37 -4.70 -9.20 4.03
CA GLY A 37 -3.74 -9.76 4.98
C GLY A 37 -2.96 -8.72 5.80
N VAL A 38 -3.35 -7.44 5.72
CA VAL A 38 -2.81 -6.34 6.53
C VAL A 38 -3.92 -5.56 7.23
N LEU A 39 -4.92 -5.09 6.48
CA LEU A 39 -6.12 -4.46 7.04
C LEU A 39 -7.28 -5.43 7.13
N ALA A 40 -7.48 -6.24 6.10
CA ALA A 40 -8.58 -7.19 5.97
C ALA A 40 -8.08 -8.63 6.09
N ASP A 41 -8.76 -9.44 6.88
CA ASP A 41 -8.47 -10.86 7.10
C ASP A 41 -8.87 -11.72 5.89
N PHE A 42 -8.08 -11.64 4.83
CA PHE A 42 -8.29 -12.40 3.60
C PHE A 42 -8.22 -13.92 3.84
N GLU A 43 -7.19 -14.39 4.54
CA GLU A 43 -6.94 -15.83 4.76
C GLU A 43 -8.03 -16.47 5.63
N GLY A 44 -8.41 -15.84 6.75
CA GLY A 44 -9.49 -16.34 7.59
C GLY A 44 -10.86 -16.22 6.92
N GLY A 45 -11.13 -15.12 6.22
CA GLY A 45 -12.35 -14.95 5.42
C GLY A 45 -12.49 -16.01 4.32
N PHE A 46 -11.40 -16.26 3.60
CA PHE A 46 -11.30 -17.35 2.62
C PHE A 46 -11.58 -18.71 3.25
N LEU A 47 -10.87 -19.08 4.32
CA LEU A 47 -11.00 -20.42 4.91
C LEU A 47 -12.42 -20.67 5.44
N ARG A 48 -13.05 -19.68 6.09
CA ARG A 48 -14.44 -19.77 6.56
C ARG A 48 -15.40 -20.05 5.40
N LYS A 49 -15.32 -19.25 4.33
CA LYS A 49 -16.21 -19.41 3.16
C LYS A 49 -15.91 -20.69 2.37
N PHE A 50 -14.65 -21.09 2.26
CA PHE A 50 -14.26 -22.34 1.60
C PHE A 50 -14.85 -23.55 2.31
N ARG A 51 -14.67 -23.66 3.64
CA ARG A 51 -15.21 -24.76 4.44
C ARG A 51 -16.75 -24.79 4.45
N ALA A 52 -17.40 -23.63 4.42
CA ALA A 52 -18.86 -23.56 4.34
C ALA A 52 -19.38 -24.01 2.97
N ARG A 53 -18.71 -23.64 1.87
CA ARG A 53 -19.15 -23.96 0.50
C ARG A 53 -18.78 -25.38 0.06
N PHE A 54 -17.67 -25.91 0.58
CA PHE A 54 -17.13 -27.21 0.21
C PHE A 54 -16.80 -28.04 1.47
N PRO A 55 -17.83 -28.47 2.24
CA PRO A 55 -17.63 -29.08 3.55
C PRO A 55 -16.89 -30.43 3.50
N ASP A 56 -17.01 -31.16 2.38
CA ASP A 56 -16.43 -32.50 2.22
C ASP A 56 -15.03 -32.49 1.57
N LEU A 57 -14.52 -31.32 1.21
CA LEU A 57 -13.20 -31.19 0.57
C LEU A 57 -12.10 -30.92 1.60
N PRO A 58 -10.87 -31.40 1.36
CA PRO A 58 -9.76 -31.11 2.25
C PRO A 58 -9.41 -29.62 2.15
N PHE A 59 -8.92 -29.07 3.26
CA PHE A 59 -8.53 -27.68 3.38
C PHE A 59 -7.16 -27.56 4.05
N VAL A 60 -6.54 -26.39 3.90
CA VAL A 60 -5.29 -26.04 4.58
C VAL A 60 -5.63 -25.17 5.79
N ALA A 61 -5.22 -25.60 6.99
CA ALA A 61 -5.36 -24.79 8.20
C ALA A 61 -4.49 -23.52 8.13
N LEU A 62 -4.82 -22.48 8.89
CA LEU A 62 -4.14 -21.17 8.78
C LEU A 62 -2.66 -21.29 9.18
N GLU A 63 -2.38 -22.09 10.21
CA GLU A 63 -1.05 -22.46 10.71
C GLU A 63 -0.21 -23.21 9.66
N ASP A 64 -0.85 -23.89 8.70
CA ASP A 64 -0.22 -24.69 7.64
C ASP A 64 -0.13 -23.93 6.31
N ARG A 65 -0.63 -22.70 6.24
CA ARG A 65 -0.51 -21.87 5.03
C ARG A 65 0.96 -21.57 4.73
N ARG A 66 1.37 -21.85 3.48
CA ARG A 66 2.72 -21.57 2.97
C ARG A 66 2.64 -20.93 1.59
N GLY A 67 3.56 -20.01 1.32
CA GLY A 67 3.56 -19.25 0.07
C GLY A 67 2.43 -18.22 -0.02
N PHE A 68 2.54 -17.31 -0.98
CA PHE A 68 1.60 -16.20 -1.13
C PHE A 68 0.29 -16.61 -1.83
N TRP A 69 0.36 -17.54 -2.77
CA TRP A 69 -0.79 -17.93 -3.59
C TRP A 69 -1.57 -19.09 -2.97
N VAL A 70 -2.75 -18.78 -2.41
CA VAL A 70 -3.67 -19.78 -1.85
C VAL A 70 -4.03 -20.85 -2.89
N SER A 71 -4.36 -20.45 -4.12
CA SER A 71 -4.74 -21.37 -5.20
C SER A 71 -3.65 -22.38 -5.55
N GLU A 72 -2.37 -21.98 -5.49
CA GLU A 72 -1.26 -22.89 -5.76
C GLU A 72 -1.14 -23.96 -4.67
N GLN A 73 -1.27 -23.60 -3.40
CA GLN A 73 -1.21 -24.58 -2.31
C GLN A 73 -2.41 -25.53 -2.35
N TYR A 74 -3.61 -25.01 -2.61
CA TYR A 74 -4.82 -25.83 -2.78
C TYR A 74 -4.72 -26.76 -4.00
N GLY A 75 -4.18 -26.29 -5.13
CA GLY A 75 -3.96 -27.12 -6.31
C GLY A 75 -2.99 -28.27 -6.08
N ARG A 76 -2.02 -28.12 -5.16
CA ARG A 76 -1.10 -29.20 -4.75
C ARG A 76 -1.75 -30.21 -3.79
N LEU A 77 -2.80 -29.81 -3.07
CA LEU A 77 -3.48 -30.66 -2.10
C LEU A 77 -4.33 -31.73 -2.79
N GLN A 78 -5.10 -31.32 -3.80
CA GLN A 78 -5.90 -32.22 -4.63
C GLN A 78 -6.23 -31.56 -5.98
N PRO A 79 -6.23 -32.31 -7.09
CA PRO A 79 -6.63 -31.78 -8.40
C PRO A 79 -8.01 -31.11 -8.36
N GLY A 80 -8.15 -29.95 -9.01
CA GLY A 80 -9.40 -29.19 -9.08
C GLY A 80 -9.68 -28.27 -7.88
N LEU A 81 -8.87 -28.30 -6.82
CA LEU A 81 -9.05 -27.41 -5.67
C LEU A 81 -8.59 -25.98 -5.93
N SER A 82 -7.67 -25.77 -6.87
CA SER A 82 -7.21 -24.43 -7.26
C SER A 82 -8.40 -23.58 -7.75
N GLU A 83 -9.20 -24.12 -8.67
CA GLU A 83 -10.36 -23.48 -9.26
C GLU A 83 -11.47 -23.25 -8.23
N LYS A 84 -11.67 -24.22 -7.33
CA LYS A 84 -12.63 -24.08 -6.23
C LYS A 84 -12.21 -22.99 -5.25
N ALA A 85 -10.92 -22.92 -4.90
CA ALA A 85 -10.39 -21.85 -4.05
C ALA A 85 -10.60 -20.49 -4.72
N VAL A 86 -10.26 -20.37 -6.02
CA VAL A 86 -10.48 -19.15 -6.82
C VAL A 86 -11.94 -18.70 -6.79
N SER A 87 -12.88 -19.64 -6.92
CA SER A 87 -14.31 -19.34 -6.91
C SER A 87 -14.82 -18.71 -5.61
N ILE A 88 -14.07 -18.79 -4.51
CA ILE A 88 -14.42 -18.17 -3.24
C ILE A 88 -14.20 -16.65 -3.31
N TRP A 89 -13.01 -16.18 -3.66
CA TRP A 89 -12.74 -14.74 -3.70
C TRP A 89 -13.29 -14.05 -4.96
N GLU A 90 -13.69 -14.81 -5.97
CA GLU A 90 -14.46 -14.30 -7.11
C GLU A 90 -15.96 -14.17 -6.82
N SER A 91 -16.44 -14.73 -5.71
CA SER A 91 -17.85 -14.62 -5.33
C SER A 91 -18.22 -13.22 -4.86
N LYS A 92 -19.49 -12.86 -5.09
CA LYS A 92 -20.06 -11.60 -4.61
C LYS A 92 -19.93 -11.50 -3.08
N ASP A 93 -19.71 -10.29 -2.59
CA ASP A 93 -19.60 -9.92 -1.18
C ASP A 93 -18.38 -10.55 -0.47
N PHE A 94 -17.44 -11.19 -1.20
CA PHE A 94 -16.24 -11.76 -0.59
C PHE A 94 -15.37 -10.69 0.08
N PHE A 95 -14.99 -9.64 -0.64
CA PHE A 95 -14.10 -8.60 -0.11
C PHE A 95 -14.84 -7.67 0.83
N PHE A 96 -16.14 -7.45 0.58
CA PHE A 96 -16.97 -6.60 1.43
C PHE A 96 -17.14 -7.16 2.85
N GLU A 97 -17.25 -8.47 2.99
CA GLU A 97 -17.48 -9.16 4.27
C GLU A 97 -16.20 -9.50 5.04
N LEU A 98 -15.01 -9.15 4.53
CA LEU A 98 -13.76 -9.42 5.25
C LEU A 98 -13.72 -8.65 6.58
N GLU A 99 -13.42 -9.37 7.65
CA GLU A 99 -13.21 -8.79 8.97
C GLU A 99 -11.87 -8.04 9.00
N PRO A 100 -11.77 -6.93 9.75
CA PRO A 100 -10.49 -6.27 9.92
C PRO A 100 -9.55 -7.14 10.76
N LEU A 101 -8.25 -7.07 10.49
CA LEU A 101 -7.26 -7.68 11.36
C LEU A 101 -7.23 -6.94 12.72
N PRO A 102 -7.02 -7.64 13.84
CA PRO A 102 -7.00 -7.03 15.17
C PRO A 102 -5.99 -5.86 15.26
N GLY A 103 -6.46 -4.68 15.68
CA GLY A 103 -5.64 -3.48 15.83
C GLY A 103 -5.28 -2.78 14.52
N ALA A 104 -5.62 -3.33 13.35
CA ALA A 104 -5.22 -2.77 12.07
C ALA A 104 -5.86 -1.41 11.81
N VAL A 105 -7.17 -1.29 12.04
CA VAL A 105 -7.92 -0.03 11.83
C VAL A 105 -7.42 1.05 12.79
N GLU A 106 -7.20 0.69 14.05
CA GLU A 106 -6.69 1.60 15.09
C GLU A 106 -5.28 2.09 14.76
N ALA A 107 -4.40 1.19 14.31
CA ALA A 107 -3.03 1.52 13.93
C ALA A 107 -2.98 2.50 12.75
N VAL A 108 -3.79 2.28 11.70
CA VAL A 108 -3.84 3.23 10.56
C VAL A 108 -4.40 4.58 11.00
N LYS A 109 -5.43 4.62 11.86
CA LYS A 109 -5.96 5.88 12.42
C LYS A 109 -4.89 6.64 13.19
N GLN A 110 -4.15 5.96 14.06
CA GLN A 110 -3.06 6.58 14.82
C GLN A 110 -1.96 7.11 13.90
N MET A 111 -1.58 6.33 12.89
CA MET A 111 -0.55 6.70 11.91
C MET A 111 -0.96 7.89 11.06
N ALA A 112 -2.23 7.97 10.65
CA ALA A 112 -2.77 9.09 9.88
C ALA A 112 -2.81 10.41 10.68
N ASN A 113 -2.79 10.33 12.02
CA ASN A 113 -2.76 11.50 12.91
C ASN A 113 -1.34 11.96 13.26
N LEU A 114 -0.29 11.27 12.81
CA LEU A 114 1.09 11.68 13.05
C LEU A 114 1.44 12.93 12.24
N GLN A 115 2.19 13.85 12.86
CA GLN A 115 2.70 15.03 12.16
C GLN A 115 3.60 14.62 10.99
N ASN A 116 3.50 15.35 9.89
CA ASN A 116 4.30 15.10 8.67
C ASN A 116 4.21 13.66 8.16
N THR A 117 3.05 13.01 8.27
CA THR A 117 2.83 11.64 7.78
C THR A 117 1.60 11.57 6.89
N ASP A 118 1.78 11.05 5.69
CA ASP A 118 0.71 10.76 4.72
C ASP A 118 0.52 9.25 4.58
N VAL A 119 -0.66 8.76 4.95
CA VAL A 119 -1.01 7.34 4.84
C VAL A 119 -1.93 7.11 3.64
N PHE A 120 -1.61 6.12 2.82
CA PHE A 120 -2.41 5.68 1.68
C PHE A 120 -2.67 4.18 1.78
N ILE A 121 -3.90 3.76 1.52
CA ILE A 121 -4.20 2.34 1.31
C ILE A 121 -3.81 1.99 -0.12
N CYS A 122 -2.89 1.05 -0.27
CA CYS A 122 -2.31 0.64 -1.53
C CYS A 122 -2.62 -0.85 -1.78
N THR A 123 -3.66 -1.13 -2.56
CA THR A 123 -4.13 -2.51 -2.81
C THR A 123 -4.17 -2.79 -4.30
N SER A 124 -4.06 -4.06 -4.67
CA SER A 124 -4.26 -4.50 -6.04
C SER A 124 -5.57 -5.28 -6.18
N PRO A 125 -6.31 -5.15 -7.29
CA PRO A 125 -7.49 -5.96 -7.55
C PRO A 125 -7.09 -7.39 -7.91
N ILE A 126 -8.02 -8.33 -7.78
CA ILE A 126 -7.90 -9.66 -8.40
C ILE A 126 -8.12 -9.55 -9.92
N LYS A 127 -7.71 -10.59 -10.67
CA LYS A 127 -7.89 -10.65 -12.14
C LYS A 127 -9.36 -10.48 -12.57
N MET A 128 -10.30 -10.98 -11.77
CA MET A 128 -11.73 -10.86 -12.02
C MET A 128 -12.27 -9.56 -11.41
N ILE A 129 -12.48 -8.55 -12.27
CA ILE A 129 -12.73 -7.15 -11.87
C ILE A 129 -14.20 -6.90 -11.45
N LYS A 130 -15.14 -7.84 -11.67
CA LYS A 130 -16.59 -7.59 -11.55
C LYS A 130 -17.02 -7.05 -10.17
N TYR A 131 -16.44 -7.56 -9.10
CA TYR A 131 -16.85 -7.24 -7.73
C TYR A 131 -15.73 -6.57 -6.91
N CYS A 132 -14.48 -7.00 -7.11
CA CYS A 132 -13.36 -6.67 -6.24
C CYS A 132 -13.08 -5.15 -6.06
N PRO A 133 -13.00 -4.31 -7.11
CA PRO A 133 -12.68 -2.89 -6.92
C PRO A 133 -13.78 -2.13 -6.16
N TYR A 134 -15.04 -2.42 -6.47
CA TYR A 134 -16.18 -1.77 -5.83
C TYR A 134 -16.29 -2.16 -4.36
N GLU A 135 -16.17 -3.47 -4.05
CA GLU A 135 -16.26 -3.95 -2.68
C GLU A 135 -15.10 -3.45 -1.79
N LYS A 136 -13.89 -3.34 -2.35
CA LYS A 136 -12.73 -2.77 -1.63
C LYS A 136 -12.97 -1.30 -1.28
N ALA A 137 -13.43 -0.49 -2.24
CA ALA A 137 -13.72 0.92 -2.04
C ALA A 137 -14.96 1.16 -1.14
N ALA A 138 -15.97 0.30 -1.24
CA ALA A 138 -17.21 0.38 -0.46
C ALA A 138 -17.11 -0.26 0.93
N SER A 139 -15.97 -0.87 1.28
CA SER A 139 -15.76 -1.50 2.59
C SER A 139 -15.89 -0.45 3.70
N ARG A 140 -17.08 -0.40 4.32
CA ARG A 140 -17.48 0.61 5.34
C ARG A 140 -16.52 0.71 6.53
N ARG A 141 -15.70 -0.32 6.74
CA ARG A 141 -14.77 -0.48 7.85
C ARG A 141 -13.47 0.31 7.65
N CYS A 142 -13.17 0.69 6.42
CA CYS A 142 -12.03 1.53 6.09
C CYS A 142 -12.37 3.03 6.05
N GLY A 143 -13.60 3.49 6.36
CA GLY A 143 -13.96 4.92 6.47
C GLY A 143 -13.88 5.74 5.16
N PRO A 144 -14.66 6.84 5.03
CA PRO A 144 -14.67 7.68 3.81
C PRO A 144 -13.40 8.54 3.63
N ASP A 145 -12.58 8.69 4.67
CA ASP A 145 -11.51 9.70 4.72
C ASP A 145 -10.13 9.20 4.26
N TYR A 146 -10.01 7.93 3.86
CA TYR A 146 -8.71 7.36 3.48
C TYR A 146 -8.41 7.57 2.01
N ARG A 147 -7.16 7.90 1.72
CA ARG A 147 -6.67 8.05 0.35
C ARG A 147 -6.28 6.67 -0.21
N TRP A 148 -6.76 6.35 -1.41
CA TRP A 148 -6.57 5.05 -2.04
C TRP A 148 -5.62 5.14 -3.23
N ILE A 149 -4.77 4.13 -3.37
CA ILE A 149 -3.96 3.86 -4.55
C ILE A 149 -4.28 2.43 -4.96
N ILE A 150 -4.87 2.25 -6.14
CA ILE A 150 -5.13 0.92 -6.70
C ILE A 150 -4.04 0.62 -7.72
N LEU A 151 -3.24 -0.42 -7.46
CA LEU A 151 -2.18 -0.84 -8.37
C LEU A 151 -2.69 -1.89 -9.36
N PRO A 152 -2.27 -1.85 -10.64
CA PRO A 152 -2.81 -2.72 -11.69
C PRO A 152 -2.40 -4.19 -11.54
N GLN A 153 -1.37 -4.50 -10.75
CA GLN A 153 -0.89 -5.86 -10.52
C GLN A 153 -0.82 -6.17 -9.03
N LYS A 154 -1.04 -7.44 -8.66
CA LYS A 154 -0.93 -7.91 -7.28
C LYS A 154 0.51 -7.74 -6.81
N ILE A 155 0.71 -6.74 -5.97
CA ILE A 155 2.01 -6.39 -5.42
C ILE A 155 2.06 -6.86 -3.97
N ARG A 156 3.21 -7.39 -3.57
CA ARG A 156 3.46 -7.89 -2.22
C ARG A 156 4.16 -6.81 -1.41
N ILE A 157 3.39 -5.87 -0.88
CA ILE A 157 3.86 -4.88 0.08
C ILE A 157 3.01 -5.07 1.33
N LYS A 158 3.61 -5.18 2.52
CA LYS A 158 2.81 -5.22 3.76
C LYS A 158 2.62 -3.80 4.28
N VAL A 159 3.74 -3.08 4.42
CA VAL A 159 3.79 -1.64 4.69
C VAL A 159 5.06 -1.11 4.02
N CYS A 160 4.99 -0.01 3.28
CA CYS A 160 6.15 0.71 2.78
C CYS A 160 6.27 2.07 3.46
N LEU A 161 7.43 2.36 4.06
CA LEU A 161 7.76 3.65 4.66
C LEU A 161 8.76 4.38 3.76
N GLY A 162 8.40 5.57 3.26
CA GLY A 162 9.36 6.49 2.68
C GLY A 162 10.17 5.95 1.50
N GLY A 163 9.56 5.82 0.33
CA GLY A 163 10.29 5.71 -0.96
C GLY A 163 11.11 4.44 -1.22
N GLU A 164 11.45 3.64 -0.21
CA GLU A 164 12.16 2.38 -0.35
C GLU A 164 11.43 1.28 0.43
N ALA A 165 11.10 0.19 -0.27
CA ALA A 165 10.48 -0.98 0.33
C ALA A 165 11.51 -1.67 1.23
N LEU A 166 11.34 -1.57 2.55
CA LEU A 166 12.19 -2.28 3.51
C LEU A 166 11.86 -3.78 3.47
N TRP A 167 12.75 -4.58 2.88
CA TRP A 167 12.89 -6.00 3.17
C TRP A 167 14.37 -6.36 3.38
N PRO A 168 14.76 -7.00 4.49
CA PRO A 168 16.08 -7.61 4.60
C PRO A 168 16.07 -8.94 3.84
N GLY A 169 16.76 -9.00 2.69
CA GLY A 169 17.17 -10.29 2.12
C GLY A 169 16.93 -10.55 0.63
N LEU A 170 16.74 -9.53 -0.21
CA LEU A 170 16.87 -9.71 -1.67
C LEU A 170 17.59 -8.50 -2.27
N SER A 171 18.92 -8.51 -2.17
CA SER A 171 19.76 -7.75 -3.10
C SER A 171 19.49 -8.26 -4.53
N GLY A 172 18.84 -7.44 -5.37
CA GLY A 172 18.83 -7.66 -6.82
C GLY A 172 17.48 -7.82 -7.52
N ALA A 173 16.34 -7.53 -6.87
CA ALA A 173 15.08 -7.44 -7.63
C ALA A 173 14.98 -6.07 -8.31
N ASN A 174 15.54 -5.95 -9.51
CA ASN A 174 15.11 -4.92 -10.46
C ASN A 174 13.58 -4.96 -10.55
N CYS A 175 12.93 -3.80 -10.43
CA CYS A 175 11.53 -3.66 -10.81
C CYS A 175 11.38 -4.12 -12.27
N VAL A 176 10.99 -5.38 -12.48
CA VAL A 176 10.63 -5.86 -13.79
C VAL A 176 9.27 -5.25 -14.09
N ASP A 177 9.31 -4.14 -14.82
CA ASP A 177 8.18 -3.46 -15.44
C ASP A 177 7.56 -4.40 -16.50
N GLN A 178 6.79 -5.40 -16.06
CA GLN A 178 5.91 -6.14 -16.95
C GLN A 178 4.66 -5.28 -17.19
N ARG A 179 4.80 -4.26 -18.05
CA ARG A 179 3.65 -3.56 -18.63
C ARG A 179 2.84 -4.55 -19.44
N GLN A 180 1.66 -4.92 -18.95
CA GLN A 180 0.57 -5.32 -19.84
C GLN A 180 -0.40 -4.15 -19.89
N ASP A 181 -0.48 -3.57 -21.08
CA ASP A 181 -1.20 -2.36 -21.42
C ASP A 181 -2.69 -2.56 -21.18
N CYS A 182 -3.17 -2.09 -20.03
CA CYS A 182 -4.60 -1.99 -19.72
C CYS A 182 -4.96 -0.51 -19.85
N GLY A 183 -5.37 -0.10 -21.05
CA GLY A 183 -5.58 1.28 -21.50
C GLY A 183 -6.69 2.06 -20.77
N LEU A 184 -6.60 2.23 -19.45
CA LEU A 184 -7.58 2.93 -18.63
C LEU A 184 -7.03 4.10 -17.80
N CYS A 185 -5.78 4.53 -18.03
CA CYS A 185 -5.26 5.77 -17.45
C CYS A 185 -5.06 6.84 -18.53
N ARG A 186 -6.06 7.68 -18.77
CA ARG A 186 -5.82 9.01 -19.35
C ARG A 186 -5.49 9.99 -18.21
N PRO A 187 -4.39 10.75 -18.27
CA PRO A 187 -4.11 11.81 -17.31
C PRO A 187 -5.15 12.91 -17.43
N SER A 188 -5.81 13.28 -16.34
CA SER A 188 -6.55 14.54 -16.25
C SER A 188 -5.53 15.67 -16.08
N HIS A 189 -5.26 16.41 -17.15
CA HIS A 189 -4.52 17.66 -17.07
C HIS A 189 -5.41 18.76 -16.45
N ARG A 190 -4.92 19.37 -15.38
CA ARG A 190 -5.02 20.82 -15.13
C ARG A 190 -3.65 21.29 -14.66
#